data_AF-A0A847JUE3-F1
#
_entry.id   AF-A0A847JUE3-F1
#
_cell.length_a   1.000
_cell.length_b   1.000
_cell.length_c   1.000
_cell.angle_alpha   90.00
_cell.angle_beta   90.00
_cell.angle_gamma   90.00
#
_symmetry.space_group_name_H-M   'P 1'
#
loop_
_entity.id
_entity.type
_entity.pdbx_description
1 polymer ?
#
loop_
_entity_poly.entity_id
_entity_poly.type
_entity_poly.pdbx_seq_one_letter_code
_entity_poly.pdbx_strand_id
1 'polypeptide(L)' 'MNEQTMQTTLNALIADAMLTLDLGEDLCEVPEEIANVESVMTFEEAGVLTMNKGLVIRMKDRREFQVTIVQSR' A
#
# COMPACT_ATOMS: atom_id res chain seq x y z
N MET A 1 -18.22 -0.71 6.23
CA MET A 1 -16.74 -0.87 6.23
C MET A 1 -16.17 0.41 6.80
N ASN A 2 -15.35 0.34 7.85
CA ASN A 2 -14.71 1.53 8.44
C ASN A 2 -13.30 1.73 7.87
N GLU A 3 -12.62 2.82 8.25
CA GLU A 3 -11.31 3.20 7.75
C GLU A 3 -10.23 2.17 8.12
N GLN A 4 -10.36 1.52 9.28
CA GLN A 4 -9.45 0.45 9.70
C GLN A 4 -9.59 -0.79 8.80
N THR A 5 -10.82 -1.24 8.53
CA THR A 5 -11.07 -2.35 7.62
C THR A 5 -10.57 -2.00 6.21
N MET A 6 -10.81 -0.78 5.73
CA MET A 6 -10.31 -0.32 4.44
C MET A 6 -8.77 -0.31 4.39
N GLN A 7 -8.11 0.17 5.44
CA GLN A 7 -6.65 0.16 5.55
C GLN A 7 -6.10 -1.26 5.45
N THR A 8 -6.66 -2.19 6.22
CA THR A 8 -6.23 -3.58 6.22
C THR A 8 -6.46 -4.25 4.87
N THR A 9 -7.61 -4.04 4.25
CA THR A 9 -7.93 -4.59 2.92
C THR A 9 -7.00 -4.02 1.84
N LEU A 10 -6.75 -2.71 1.84
CA LEU A 10 -5.87 -2.08 0.86
C LEU A 10 -4.42 -2.52 1.03
N ASN A 11 -3.94 -2.64 2.27
CA ASN A 11 -2.61 -3.16 2.55
C ASN A 11 -2.44 -4.59 2.02
N ALA A 12 -3.43 -5.46 2.27
CA ALA A 12 -3.43 -6.83 1.78
C ALA A 12 -3.44 -6.90 0.25
N LEU A 13 -4.24 -6.06 -0.42
CA LEU A 13 -4.31 -6.01 -1.88
C LEU A 13 -2.97 -5.61 -2.51
N ILE A 14 -2.28 -4.62 -1.95
CA ILE A 14 -0.99 -4.19 -2.49
C ILE A 14 0.08 -5.26 -2.22
N ALA A 15 0.07 -5.89 -1.04
CA ALA A 15 0.98 -6.99 -0.73
C ALA A 15 0.78 -8.18 -1.67
N ASP A 16 -0.47 -8.53 -1.99
CA ASP A 16 -0.81 -9.58 -2.96
C ASP A 16 -0.27 -9.25 -4.36
N ALA A 17 -0.51 -8.02 -4.85
CA ALA A 17 0.01 -7.56 -6.13
C ALA A 17 1.55 -7.59 -6.21
N MET A 18 2.25 -7.27 -5.11
CA MET A 18 3.71 -7.39 -5.02
C MET A 18 4.17 -8.85 -5.11
N LEU A 19 3.48 -9.77 -4.44
CA LEU A 19 3.80 -11.20 -4.49
C LEU A 19 3.56 -11.78 -5.90
N THR A 20 2.48 -11.40 -6.58
CA THR A 20 2.20 -11.85 -7.95
C THR A 20 3.31 -11.43 -8.93
N LEU A 21 3.81 -10.20 -8.80
CA LEU A 21 4.94 -9.71 -9.61
C LEU A 21 6.22 -10.53 -9.39
N ASP A 22 6.53 -10.88 -8.14
CA ASP A 22 7.73 -11.68 -7.81
C ASP A 22 7.65 -13.12 -8.32
N LEU A 23 6.45 -13.68 -8.41
CA LEU A 23 6.22 -15.05 -8.91
C LEU A 23 6.28 -15.16 -10.45
N GLY A 24 6.33 -14.03 -11.17
CA GLY A 24 6.38 -14.01 -12.63
C GLY A 24 5.14 -14.61 -13.29
N GLU A 25 4.01 -14.65 -12.57
CA GLU A 25 2.75 -15.11 -13.13
C GLU A 25 2.18 -14.02 -14.04
N ASP A 26 2.23 -14.26 -15.35
CA ASP A 26 1.69 -13.43 -16.46
C ASP A 26 0.16 -13.16 -16.37
N LEU A 27 -0.49 -13.46 -15.24
CA LEU A 27 -1.94 -13.46 -15.09
C LEU A 27 -2.52 -12.11 -14.64
N CYS A 28 -1.69 -11.13 -14.29
CA CYS A 28 -2.13 -9.77 -14.00
C CYS A 28 -1.27 -8.74 -14.73
N GLU A 29 -1.90 -7.91 -15.56
CA GLU A 29 -1.32 -6.64 -16.03
C GLU A 29 -1.22 -5.68 -14.84
N VAL A 30 -0.31 -5.97 -13.91
CA VAL A 30 0.02 -5.06 -12.83
C VAL A 30 0.85 -3.93 -13.45
N PRO A 31 0.51 -2.65 -13.24
CA PRO A 31 1.31 -1.55 -13.75
C PRO A 31 2.78 -1.71 -13.36
N GLU A 32 3.71 -1.49 -14.31
CA GLU A 32 5.16 -1.55 -14.05
C GLU A 32 5.57 -0.65 -12.86
N GLU A 33 4.81 0.40 -12.59
CA GLU A 33 5.03 1.29 -11.46
C GLU A 33 4.87 0.60 -10.10
N ILE A 34 4.04 -0.44 -9.99
CA ILE A 34 3.92 -1.25 -8.77
C ILE A 34 5.20 -2.09 -8.55
N ALA A 35 5.88 -2.52 -9.61
CA ALA A 35 7.17 -3.19 -9.50
C ALA A 35 8.27 -2.29 -8.91
N ASN A 36 8.07 -0.97 -8.92
CA ASN A 36 8.95 0.01 -8.28
C ASN A 36 8.63 0.25 -6.80
N VAL A 37 7.57 -0.36 -6.25
CA VAL A 37 7.30 -0.33 -4.81
C VAL A 37 8.31 -1.21 -4.09
N GLU A 38 8.93 -0.67 -3.05
CA GLU A 38 9.85 -1.37 -2.16
C GLU A 38 9.13 -1.92 -0.94
N SER A 39 8.26 -1.11 -0.33
CA SER A 39 7.49 -1.53 0.85
C SER A 39 6.23 -0.70 1.02
N VAL A 40 5.25 -1.29 1.69
CA VAL A 40 4.02 -0.64 2.15
C VAL A 40 3.86 -0.92 3.63
N MET A 41 3.57 0.13 4.39
CA MET A 41 3.39 0.09 5.83
C MET A 41 2.17 0.92 6.21
N THR A 42 1.47 0.55 7.28
CA THR A 42 0.49 1.43 7.90
C THR A 42 1.17 2.64 8.53
N PHE A 43 0.40 3.72 8.75
CA PHE A 43 0.88 4.87 9.51
C PHE A 43 1.42 4.51 10.90
N GLU A 44 0.84 3.51 11.54
CA GLU A 44 1.31 3.00 12.84
C GLU A 44 2.68 2.32 12.71
N GLU A 45 2.85 1.42 11.76
CA GLU A 45 4.12 0.74 11.49
C GLU A 45 5.24 1.70 11.06
N ALA A 46 4.89 2.72 10.28
CA ALA A 46 5.82 3.75 9.83
C ALA A 46 6.10 4.85 10.87
N GLY A 47 5.45 4.81 12.04
CA GLY A 47 5.63 5.78 13.12
C GLY A 47 5.11 7.19 12.80
N VAL A 48 4.11 7.31 11.93
CA VAL A 48 3.49 8.59 11.56
C VAL A 48 2.61 9.08 12.72
N LEU A 49 2.91 10.26 13.25
CA LEU A 49 2.16 10.87 14.36
C LEU A 49 0.83 11.47 13.88
N THR A 50 -0.17 10.62 13.66
CA THR A 50 -1.51 11.02 13.22
C THR A 50 -2.59 10.08 13.76
N MET A 51 -3.82 10.58 13.89
CA MET A 51 -5.00 9.74 14.18
C MET A 51 -5.64 9.16 12.91
N ASN A 52 -5.22 9.61 11.74
CA ASN A 52 -5.76 9.12 10.48
C ASN A 52 -5.32 7.67 10.23
N LYS A 53 -6.14 6.94 9.46
CA LYS A 53 -5.74 5.65 8.87
C LYS A 53 -5.17 5.88 7.49
N GLY A 54 -4.13 5.13 7.16
CA GLY A 54 -3.40 5.34 5.92
C GLY A 54 -2.19 4.43 5.77
N LEU A 55 -1.59 4.51 4.59
CA LEU A 55 -0.42 3.72 4.22
C LEU A 55 0.72 4.66 3.83
N VAL A 56 1.94 4.28 4.19
CA VAL A 56 3.18 4.80 3.65
C VAL A 56 3.67 3.83 2.59
N ILE A 57 3.87 4.33 1.38
CA ILE A 57 4.40 3.58 0.24
C ILE A 57 5.81 4.10 -0.01
N ARG A 58 6.81 3.24 0.10
CA ARG A 58 8.19 3.53 -0.24
C ARG A 58 8.53 2.91 -1.58
N MET A 59 9.07 3.72 -2.48
CA MET A 59 9.55 3.30 -3.78
C MET A 59 11.04 2.92 -3.72
N LYS A 60 11.49 2.04 -4.63
CA LYS A 60 12.91 1.63 -4.75
C LYS A 60 13.86 2.80 -5.02
N ASP A 61 13.36 3.90 -5.58
CA ASP A 61 14.11 5.13 -5.80
C ASP A 61 14.14 6.09 -4.59
N ARG A 62 13.68 5.61 -3.43
CA ARG A 62 13.61 6.33 -2.14
C ARG A 62 12.55 7.41 -2.07
N ARG A 63 11.68 7.57 -3.08
CA ARG A 63 10.48 8.40 -2.93
C ARG A 63 9.51 7.73 -1.98
N GLU A 64 8.82 8.55 -1.18
CA GLU A 64 7.81 8.11 -0.25
C GLU A 64 6.50 8.85 -0.51
N PHE A 65 5.40 8.11 -0.47
CA PHE A 65 4.05 8.63 -0.61
C PHE A 65 3.21 8.23 0.59
N GLN A 66 2.34 9.13 1.04
CA GLN A 66 1.36 8.83 2.09
C GLN A 66 -0.04 8.83 1.50
N VAL A 67 -0.75 7.71 1.67
CA VAL A 67 -2.15 7.55 1.27
C VAL A 67 -2.99 7.62 2.52
N THR A 68 -3.80 8.69 2.64
CA THR A 68 -4.75 8.84 3.75
C THR A 68 -6.10 8.29 3.36
N ILE A 69 -6.69 7.47 4.23
CA ILE A 69 -8.01 6.90 4.04
C ILE A 69 -9.01 7.77 4.80
N VAL A 70 -9.96 8.33 4.05
CA VAL A 70 -11.04 9.15 4.59
C VAL A 70 -12.36 8.58 4.11
N GLN A 71 -13.25 8.24 5.03
CA GLN A 71 -14.60 7.84 4.68
C GLN A 71 -15.42 9.08 4.29
N SER A 72 -15.96 9.09 3.07
CA SER A 72 -16.96 10.09 2.68
C SER A 72 -18.28 9.87 3.41
N ARG A 73 -19.04 10.95 3.62
CA ARG A 73 -20.44 10.89 4.07
C ARG A 73 -21.29 10.00 3.17
#